data_AF-A0A8X8BED2-F1
#
_entry.id   AF-A0A8X8BED2-F1
#
_cell.length_a   1.000
_cell.length_b   1.000
_cell.length_c   1.000
_cell.angle_alpha   90.00
_cell.angle_beta   90.00
_cell.angle_gamma   90.00
#
_symmetry.space_group_name_H-M   'P 1'
#
loop_
_entity.id
_entity.type
_entity.pdbx_description
1 polymer ?
#
loop_
_entity_poly.entity_id
_entity_poly.type
_entity_poly.pdbx_seq_one_letter_code
_entity_poly.pdbx_strand_id
1 'polypeptide(L)' 'MFVDQVHMEGVVRTVDLTGFDGYDHMIVELEKLFNIKGKLHMHNQWKLTFKDNEGDMILVGDDQWP' A
#
# COMPACT_ATOMS: atom_id res chain seq x y z
N MET A 1 24.79 0.49 -28.27
CA MET A 1 23.63 1.41 -28.22
C MET A 1 22.70 0.81 -27.20
N PHE A 2 22.60 1.40 -26.01
CA PHE A 2 21.67 0.93 -24.98
C PHE A 2 20.46 1.86 -25.02
N VAL A 3 19.28 1.28 -25.19
CA VAL A 3 18.01 2.01 -25.04
C VAL A 3 17.37 1.45 -23.80
N ASP A 4 17.50 2.17 -22.69
CA ASP A 4 16.69 1.90 -21.52
C ASP A 4 15.40 2.69 -21.67
N GLN A 5 14.33 2.00 -22.06
CA GLN A 5 13.00 2.56 -22.05
C GLN A 5 12.27 2.06 -20.82
N VAL A 6 12.15 2.91 -19.81
CA VAL A 6 11.33 2.66 -18.62
C VAL A 6 10.05 3.47 -18.76
N HIS A 7 8.91 2.81 -18.70
CA HIS A 7 7.59 3.42 -18.56
C HIS A 7 6.85 2.71 -17.44
N MET A 8 6.30 3.48 -16.50
CA MET A 8 5.29 3.02 -15.56
C MET A 8 4.17 4.06 -15.51
N GLU A 9 3.02 3.73 -16.09
CA GLU A 9 1.77 4.37 -15.71
C GLU A 9 1.22 3.62 -14.50
N GLY A 10 1.10 4.34 -13.38
CA GLY A 10 0.53 3.81 -12.15
C GLY A 10 -0.98 3.59 -12.27
N VAL A 11 -1.50 2.59 -11.57
CA VAL A 11 -2.94 2.37 -11.43
C VAL A 11 -3.40 2.96 -10.11
N VAL A 12 -4.35 3.89 -10.16
CA VAL A 12 -5.05 4.38 -8.96
C VAL A 12 -6.29 3.52 -8.73
N ARG A 13 -6.48 3.06 -7.49
CA ARG A 13 -7.67 2.35 -7.05
C ARG A 13 -8.26 3.05 -5.83
N THR A 14 -9.58 3.13 -5.79
CA THR A 14 -10.33 3.51 -4.59
C THR A 14 -10.74 2.24 -3.88
N VAL A 15 -10.43 2.16 -2.58
CA VAL A 15 -10.82 1.05 -1.70
C VAL A 15 -11.58 1.62 -0.51
N ASP A 16 -12.61 0.90 -0.08
CA ASP A 16 -13.34 1.23 1.14
C ASP A 16 -12.62 0.57 2.32
N LEU A 17 -12.09 1.39 3.23
CA LEU A 17 -11.34 0.90 4.39
C LEU A 17 -12.26 0.25 5.45
N THR A 18 -13.56 0.54 5.43
CA THR A 18 -14.52 0.02 6.42
C THR A 18 -14.78 -1.47 6.28
N GLY A 19 -14.41 -2.07 5.13
CA GLY A 19 -14.55 -3.50 4.87
C GLY A 19 -13.42 -4.37 5.44
N PHE A 20 -12.43 -3.79 6.11
CA PHE A 20 -11.29 -4.52 6.67
C PHE A 20 -11.38 -4.66 8.19
N ASP A 21 -10.99 -5.84 8.68
CA ASP A 21 -11.03 -6.21 10.10
C ASP A 21 -9.70 -5.94 10.82
N GLY A 22 -8.90 -5.00 10.31
CA GLY A 22 -7.55 -4.73 10.80
C GLY A 22 -6.52 -4.47 9.70
N TYR A 23 -5.35 -3.98 10.11
CA TYR A 23 -4.21 -3.74 9.21
C TYR A 23 -3.78 -5.01 8.47
N ASP A 24 -3.77 -6.17 9.13
CA ASP A 24 -3.37 -7.43 8.50
C ASP A 24 -4.34 -7.83 7.37
N HIS A 25 -5.66 -7.72 7.61
CA HIS A 25 -6.68 -8.00 6.60
C HIS A 25 -6.54 -7.00 5.42
N MET A 26 -6.41 -5.71 5.72
CA MET A 26 -6.19 -4.68 4.70
C MET A 26 -4.93 -4.95 3.86
N ILE A 27 -3.80 -5.28 4.48
CA ILE A 27 -2.52 -5.56 3.78
C ILE A 27 -2.70 -6.75 2.84
N VAL A 28 -3.32 -7.85 3.29
CA VAL A 28 -3.56 -9.02 2.46
C VAL A 28 -4.42 -8.70 1.23
N GLU A 29 -5.47 -7.89 1.40
CA GLU A 29 -6.33 -7.49 0.29
C GLU A 29 -5.66 -6.52 -0.68
N LEU A 30 -4.86 -5.57 -0.18
CA LEU A 30 -4.06 -4.67 -1.03
C LEU A 30 -3.02 -5.46 -1.84
N GLU A 31 -2.36 -6.44 -1.23
CA GLU A 31 -1.42 -7.29 -1.94
C GLU A 31 -2.07 -8.09 -3.07
N LYS A 32 -3.31 -8.57 -2.87
CA LYS A 32 -4.10 -9.22 -3.93
C LYS A 32 -4.50 -8.22 -5.01
N LEU A 33 -4.99 -7.03 -4.62
CA LEU A 33 -5.49 -6.00 -5.54
C LEU A 33 -4.42 -5.53 -6.53
N PHE A 34 -3.17 -5.39 -6.07
CA PHE A 34 -2.04 -4.96 -6.88
C PHE A 34 -1.16 -6.12 -7.38
N ASN A 35 -1.51 -7.37 -7.07
CA ASN A 35 -0.74 -8.56 -7.43
C ASN A 35 0.73 -8.49 -6.93
N ILE A 36 0.93 -8.03 -5.70
CA ILE A 36 2.22 -7.81 -5.02
C ILE A 36 2.36 -8.65 -3.75
N LYS A 37 1.80 -9.87 -3.76
CA LYS A 37 1.81 -10.81 -2.63
C LYS A 37 3.18 -10.92 -1.95
N GLY A 38 3.19 -10.73 -0.63
CA GLY A 38 4.38 -10.80 0.23
C GLY A 38 5.31 -9.58 0.16
N LYS A 39 4.98 -8.53 -0.59
CA LYS A 39 5.85 -7.34 -0.72
C LYS A 39 5.54 -6.23 0.29
N LEU A 40 4.30 -6.15 0.77
CA LEU A 40 3.88 -5.21 1.81
C LEU A 40 3.99 -5.85 3.19
N HIS A 41 3.70 -7.15 3.27
CA HIS A 41 3.81 -7.91 4.51
C HIS A 41 5.25 -7.91 5.03
N MET A 42 5.42 -7.73 6.35
CA MET A 42 6.71 -7.69 7.06
C MET A 42 7.66 -6.51 6.72
N HIS A 43 7.19 -5.46 6.04
CA HIS A 43 8.03 -4.31 5.62
C HIS A 43 9.28 -4.71 4.81
N ASN A 44 9.27 -5.87 4.16
CA ASN A 44 10.48 -6.43 3.55
C ASN A 44 10.98 -5.63 2.35
N GLN A 45 10.05 -5.07 1.56
CA GLN A 45 10.41 -4.36 0.32
C GLN A 45 9.60 -3.08 0.11
N TRP A 46 8.33 -3.03 0.53
CA TRP A 46 7.45 -1.89 0.35
C TRP A 46 6.90 -1.44 1.72
N LYS A 47 6.83 -0.13 1.93
CA LYS A 47 6.19 0.48 3.10
C LYS A 47 4.87 1.10 2.67
N LEU A 48 3.83 0.88 3.46
CA LEU A 48 2.54 1.51 3.28
C LEU A 48 2.46 2.75 4.19
N THR A 49 2.10 3.89 3.64
CA THR A 49 1.86 5.14 4.38
C THR A 49 0.50 5.72 4.05
N PHE A 50 -0.14 6.34 5.02
CA PHE A 50 -1.29 7.22 4.80
C PHE A 50 -0.80 8.66 4.67
N LYS A 51 -1.52 9.46 3.89
CA LYS A 51 -1.39 10.91 3.91
C LYS A 51 -2.54 11.47 4.71
N ASP A 52 -2.26 12.21 5.78
CA ASP A 52 -3.30 12.85 6.57
C ASP A 52 -3.85 14.12 5.89
N ASN A 53 -4.73 14.82 6.59
CA ASN A 53 -5.34 16.08 6.15
C ASN A 53 -4.37 17.27 6.12
N GLU A 54 -3.23 17.18 6.81
CA GLU A 54 -2.14 18.17 6.81
C GLU A 54 -1.12 17.87 5.70
N GLY A 55 -1.19 16.67 5.15
CA GLY A 55 -0.37 16.19 4.07
C GLY A 55 0.87 15.41 4.51
N ASP A 56 0.97 15.11 5.80
CA ASP A 56 2.06 14.33 6.37
C ASP A 56 1.86 12.84 6.08
N MET A 57 2.99 12.15 5.85
CA MET A 57 3.00 10.71 5.60
C MET A 57 3.18 9.95 6.91
N ILE A 58 2.17 9.20 7.31
CA ILE A 58 2.15 8.37 8.53
C ILE A 58 2.27 6.90 8.15
N LEU A 59 3.10 6.14 8.86
CA LEU A 59 3.29 4.71 8.57
C LEU A 59 2.07 3.91 9.04
N VAL A 60 1.61 2.98 8.19
CA VAL A 60 0.51 2.09 8.55
C VAL A 60 0.95 1.11 9.65
N GLY A 61 0.17 1.05 10.73
CA GLY A 61 0.40 0.16 11.87
C GLY A 61 1.05 0.84 13.09
N ASP A 62 1.40 2.12 13.01
CA ASP A 62 1.91 2.88 14.16
C ASP A 62 0.78 3.24 15.15
N ASP A 63 -0.45 3.38 14.66
CA ASP A 63 -1.66 3.61 15.46
C ASP A 63 -2.51 2.33 15.62
N GLN A 64 -3.49 2.35 16.53
CA GLN A 64 -4.47 1.26 16.66
C GLN A 64 -5.48 1.28 15.51
N TRP A 65 -5.85 0.10 15.02
CA TRP A 65 -6.97 -0.03 14.10
C TRP A 65 -8.29 0.30 14.83
N PRO A 66 -9.13 1.21 14.28
CA PRO A 66 -10.38 1.62 14.91
C PRO A 66 -11.49 0.55 14.88
#